data_AF-J4UFE9-F1
#
_entry.id   AF-J4UFE9-F1
#
_cell.length_a   1.000
_cell.length_b   1.000
_cell.length_c   1.000
_cell.angle_alpha   90.00
_cell.angle_beta   90.00
_cell.angle_gamma   90.00
#
_symmetry.space_group_name_H-M   'P 1'
#
loop_
_entity.id
_entity.type
_entity.pdbx_description
1 polymer ?
#
loop_
_entity_poly.entity_id
_entity_poly.type
_entity_poly.pdbx_seq_one_letter_code
_entity_poly.pdbx_strand_id
1 'polypeptide(L)' 'MPVSEAQKRASKKWSQSNKDKIKIITYRSCAKTFIKKIATAEELDSLMEMINERKKELAK' A
#
# COMPACT_ATOMS: atom_id res chain seq x y z
N MET A 1 -14.79 15.09 -16.29
CA MET A 1 -13.90 15.53 -17.39
C MET A 1 -12.98 14.39 -17.77
N PRO A 2 -12.78 14.07 -19.05
CA PRO A 2 -11.81 13.08 -19.48
C PRO A 2 -10.39 13.63 -19.32
N VAL A 3 -9.48 12.83 -18.76
CA VAL A 3 -8.04 13.15 -18.70
C VAL A 3 -7.48 13.21 -20.12
N SER A 4 -6.79 14.30 -20.45
CA SER A 4 -6.21 14.48 -21.78
C SER A 4 -5.10 13.45 -22.02
N GLU A 5 -4.80 13.14 -23.29
CA GLU A 5 -3.71 12.24 -23.61
C GLU A 5 -2.36 12.75 -23.08
N ALA A 6 -2.16 14.07 -23.07
CA ALA A 6 -0.98 14.70 -22.51
C ALA A 6 -0.86 14.43 -21.00
N GLN A 7 -1.97 14.51 -20.26
CA GLN A 7 -2.00 14.18 -18.83
C GLN A 7 -1.69 12.70 -18.60
N LYS A 8 -2.25 11.79 -19.41
CA LYS A 8 -1.94 10.34 -19.31
C LYS A 8 -0.45 10.06 -19.54
N ARG A 9 0.18 10.70 -20.53
CA ARG A 9 1.62 10.56 -20.80
C ARG A 9 2.46 11.09 -19.65
N ALA A 10 2.10 12.23 -19.08
CA ALA A 10 2.77 12.81 -17.92
C ALA A 10 2.68 11.90 -16.68
N SER A 11 1.48 11.39 -16.36
CA SER A 11 1.28 10.44 -15.25
C SER A 11 2.07 9.15 -15.46
N LYS A 12 2.13 8.64 -16.71
CA LYS A 12 2.91 7.44 -17.05
C LYS A 12 4.42 7.66 -16.87
N LYS A 13 4.94 8.82 -17.26
CA LYS A 13 6.35 9.18 -17.04
C LYS A 13 6.67 9.26 -15.55
N TRP A 14 5.82 9.94 -14.78
CA TRP A 14 5.98 10.03 -13.33
C TRP A 14 5.92 8.66 -12.65
N SER A 15 4.99 7.80 -13.07
CA SER A 15 4.83 6.47 -12.48
C SER A 15 6.01 5.55 -12.80
N GLN A 16 6.61 5.68 -13.98
CA GLN A 16 7.83 4.94 -14.33
C GLN A 16 9.04 5.37 -13.51
N SER A 17 9.18 6.65 -13.19
CA SER A 17 10.27 7.17 -12.35
C SER A 17 10.06 6.91 -10.85
N ASN A 18 8.81 6.71 -10.40
CA ASN A 18 8.46 6.57 -8.99
C ASN A 18 7.84 5.21 -8.65
N LYS A 19 8.24 4.15 -9.37
CA LYS A 19 7.67 2.80 -9.22
C LYS A 19 7.64 2.32 -7.77
N ASP A 20 8.74 2.49 -7.04
CA ASP A 20 8.85 1.99 -5.66
C ASP A 20 7.97 2.78 -4.69
N LYS A 21 7.87 4.10 -4.87
CA LYS A 21 6.93 4.93 -4.10
C LYS A 21 5.49 4.51 -4.36
N ILE A 22 5.14 4.26 -5.61
CA ILE A 22 3.79 3.81 -5.98
C ILE A 22 3.50 2.46 -5.36
N LYS A 23 4.43 1.49 -5.44
CA LYS A 23 4.27 0.19 -4.78
C LYS A 23 3.94 0.35 -3.31
N ILE A 24 4.73 1.14 -2.58
CA ILE A 24 4.51 1.40 -1.14
C ILE A 24 3.13 2.03 -0.89
N ILE A 25 2.73 3.03 -1.68
CA ILE A 25 1.43 3.69 -1.54
C ILE A 25 0.29 2.70 -1.79
N THR A 26 0.38 1.89 -2.84
CA THR A 26 -0.63 0.89 -3.19
C THR A 26 -0.76 -0.15 -2.10
N TYR A 27 0.35 -0.77 -1.67
CA TYR A 27 0.33 -1.76 -0.58
C TYR A 27 -0.21 -1.18 0.72
N ARG A 28 0.21 0.03 1.09
CA ARG A 28 -0.29 0.72 2.28
C ARG A 28 -1.81 0.96 2.19
N SER A 29 -2.31 1.37 1.03
CA SER A 29 -3.74 1.67 0.84
C SER A 29 -4.59 0.41 0.85
N CYS A 30 -4.10 -0.67 0.22
CA CYS A 30 -4.73 -1.99 0.28
C CYS A 30 -4.79 -2.50 1.72
N ALA A 31 -3.67 -2.47 2.45
CA ALA A 31 -3.62 -2.93 3.84
C ALA A 31 -4.59 -2.15 4.74
N LYS A 32 -4.66 -0.81 4.60
CA LYS A 32 -5.63 0.02 5.33
C LYS A 32 -7.07 -0.39 5.05
N THR A 33 -7.39 -0.66 3.78
CA THR A 33 -8.75 -1.04 3.38
C THR A 33 -9.11 -2.42 3.89
N PHE A 34 -8.16 -3.37 3.79
CA PHE A 34 -8.30 -4.72 4.29
C PHE A 34 -8.62 -4.73 5.79
N ILE A 35 -7.74 -4.12 6.61
CA ILE A 35 -7.90 -4.04 8.07
C ILE A 35 -9.22 -3.36 8.48
N LYS A 36 -9.66 -2.33 7.73
CA LYS A 36 -10.84 -1.54 8.12
C LYS A 36 -12.17 -2.10 7.67
N LYS A 37 -12.21 -2.87 6.58
CA LYS A 37 -13.48 -3.19 5.89
C LYS A 37 -13.67 -4.66 5.54
N ILE A 38 -12.59 -5.44 5.45
CA ILE A 38 -12.64 -6.79 4.87
C ILE A 38 -12.22 -7.84 5.90
N ALA A 39 -11.18 -7.54 6.68
CA ALA A 39 -10.55 -8.51 7.58
C ALA A 39 -11.51 -9.05 8.63
N THR A 40 -11.42 -10.36 8.86
CA THR A 40 -12.11 -11.06 9.95
C THR A 40 -11.33 -10.92 11.26
N ALA A 41 -11.97 -11.17 12.40
CA ALA A 41 -11.31 -11.08 13.72
C ALA A 41 -10.02 -11.92 13.81
N GLU A 42 -10.05 -13.18 13.36
CA GLU A 42 -8.87 -14.06 13.34
C GLU A 42 -7.73 -13.54 12.45
N GLU A 43 -8.07 -12.92 11.31
CA GLU A 43 -7.08 -12.33 10.40
C GLU A 43 -6.45 -11.08 11.00
N LEU A 44 -7.21 -10.31 11.79
CA LEU A 44 -6.68 -9.14 12.50
C LEU A 44 -5.69 -9.55 13.60
N ASP A 45 -6.00 -10.61 14.35
CA ASP A 45 -5.10 -11.13 15.38
C ASP A 45 -3.79 -11.65 14.75
N SER A 46 -3.89 -12.44 13.68
CA SER A 46 -2.71 -12.91 12.91
C SER A 46 -1.88 -11.74 12.37
N LEU A 47 -2.53 -10.69 11.86
CA LEU A 47 -1.86 -9.47 11.40
C LEU A 47 -1.15 -8.72 12.53
N MET A 48 -1.74 -8.68 13.73
CA MET A 48 -1.12 -8.05 14.89
C MET A 48 0.16 -8.78 15.32
N GLU A 49 0.17 -10.11 15.31
CA GLU A 49 1.36 -10.91 15.61
C GLU A 49 2.49 -10.60 14.62
N MET A 50 2.21 -10.65 13.31
CA MET A 50 3.18 -10.31 12.27
C MET A 50 3.73 -8.88 12.41
N ILE A 51 2.89 -7.92 12.79
CA ILE A 51 3.33 -6.53 13.04
C ILE A 51 4.28 -6.47 14.24
N ASN A 52 3.97 -7.20 15.31
CA ASN A 52 4.81 -7.22 16.52
C ASN A 52 6.17 -7.85 16.25
N GLU A 53 6.24 -8.96 15.52
CA GLU A 53 7.50 -9.57 15.08
C GLU A 53 8.32 -8.60 14.24
N ARG A 54 7.71 -7.97 13.24
CA ARG A 54 8.40 -7.01 12.37
C ARG A 54 8.94 -5.81 13.15
N LYS A 55 8.20 -5.32 14.15
CA LYS A 55 8.68 -4.24 15.03
C LYS A 55 9.88 -4.67 15.87
N LYS A 56 9.89 -5.91 16.38
CA LYS A 56 11.04 -6.46 17.13
C LYS A 56 12.28 -6.55 16.25
N GLU A 57 12.13 -6.99 15.00
CA GLU A 57 13.24 -7.03 14.03
C GLU A 57 13.81 -5.65 13.73
N LEU A 58 12.95 -4.63 13.60
CA LEU A 58 13.36 -3.26 13.29
C LEU A 58 13.96 -2.51 14.48
N ALA A 59 13.66 -2.96 15.71
CA ALA A 59 14.21 -2.40 16.95
C ALA A 59 15.56 -3.03 17.36
N LYS A 60 16.02 -4.03 16.60
CA LYS A 60 17.29 -4.73 16.80
C LYS A 60 18.38 -4.11 15.92
#